data_AF-A0A850YS48-F1
#
_entry.id   AF-A0A850YS48-F1
#
_cell.length_a   1.000
_cell.length_b   1.000
_cell.length_c   1.000
_cell.angle_alpha   90.00
_cell.angle_beta   90.00
_cell.angle_gamma   90.00
#
_symmetry.space_group_name_H-M   'P 1'
#
loop_
_entity.id
_entity.type
_entity.pdbx_description
1 polymer ?
#
loop_
_entity_poly.entity_id
_entity_poly.type
_entity_poly.pdbx_seq_one_letter_code
_entity_poly.pdbx_strand_id
1 'polypeptide(L)'
;LPSFPREVQSGVLEVISPPASYYPDLSNLKKTLGDSEDRVRWRTKQNLDYSFLMLYAQPKGTFYLQLEDDIIAKPDYIESVKSFAAQQSQDWMVLEFSQLGFIGKLFKSEDLPLIVEFFLMFYMDKPVDWLMDHLLWVKVCNPEKDATHCETEKSKLRIRAKPSIFQHMGIHSSLAGKIQNLKDEDFGESVLHKAHNNPPAKVDTSLTIYQQYTLEKVYKGENFFWASAPVAGDYIRFTFLSPLEVEKYLFRSGNMEHPGDKLFNTTVEVLPADETLRKELVDNGSKFNYPATKDGYLKIGAFENGIAEGSISQSIGRIQAIRLSVTSDSPVWAILSEV
;
A
#
# COMPACT_ATOMS: atom_id res chain seq x y z
N LEU A 1 -15.46 2.68 5.37
CA LEU A 1 -16.44 1.92 6.19
C LEU A 1 -17.53 1.20 5.39
N PRO A 2 -18.17 1.82 4.37
CA PRO A 2 -19.19 1.13 3.56
C PRO A 2 -18.71 -0.18 2.92
N SER A 3 -17.40 -0.29 2.69
CA SER A 3 -16.77 -1.45 2.06
C SER A 3 -16.50 -2.65 2.99
N PHE A 4 -16.64 -2.51 4.32
CA PHE A 4 -16.33 -3.57 5.31
C PHE A 4 -17.43 -3.78 6.37
N PRO A 5 -18.71 -3.92 6.00
CA PRO A 5 -19.80 -4.01 6.97
C PRO A 5 -19.74 -5.30 7.80
N ARG A 6 -19.22 -6.39 7.23
CA ARG A 6 -19.15 -7.69 7.92
C ARG A 6 -18.11 -7.68 9.03
N GLU A 7 -16.96 -7.07 8.76
CA GLU A 7 -15.84 -6.96 9.70
C GLU A 7 -16.19 -6.04 10.87
N VAL A 8 -16.94 -4.97 10.60
CA VAL A 8 -17.47 -4.09 11.65
C VAL A 8 -18.51 -4.80 12.51
N GLN A 9 -19.45 -5.53 11.89
CA GLN A 9 -20.48 -6.27 12.62
C GLN A 9 -19.91 -7.42 13.45
N SER A 10 -18.87 -8.10 12.95
CA SER A 10 -18.22 -9.19 13.68
C SER A 10 -17.32 -8.71 14.82
N GLY A 11 -17.01 -7.42 14.88
CA GLY A 11 -16.06 -6.84 15.83
C GLY A 11 -14.59 -7.08 15.46
N VAL A 12 -14.31 -7.62 14.27
CA VAL A 12 -12.93 -7.75 13.75
C VAL A 12 -12.35 -6.37 13.43
N LEU A 13 -13.19 -5.44 12.96
CA LEU A 13 -12.83 -4.05 12.72
C LEU A 13 -13.64 -3.14 13.65
N GLU A 14 -12.95 -2.48 14.58
CA GLU A 14 -13.56 -1.47 15.44
C GLU A 14 -13.06 -0.09 15.06
N VAL A 15 -13.97 0.87 14.93
CA VAL A 15 -13.63 2.29 14.75
C VAL A 15 -14.01 3.03 16.02
N ILE A 16 -13.01 3.60 16.67
CA ILE A 16 -13.15 4.32 17.91
C ILE A 16 -12.67 5.76 17.75
N SER A 17 -13.22 6.64 18.58
CA SER A 17 -12.79 8.03 18.68
C SER A 17 -12.80 8.40 20.16
N PRO A 18 -11.71 8.97 20.71
CA PRO A 18 -11.73 9.49 22.06
C PRO A 18 -12.81 10.58 22.19
N PRO A 19 -13.60 10.60 23.28
CA PRO A 19 -14.57 11.66 23.48
C PRO A 19 -13.86 13.02 23.56
N ALA A 20 -14.51 14.11 23.15
CA ALA A 20 -13.89 15.43 23.18
C ALA A 20 -13.35 15.83 24.57
N SER A 21 -14.00 15.35 25.63
CA SER A 21 -13.60 15.56 27.03
C SER A 21 -12.32 14.82 27.45
N TYR A 22 -11.83 13.88 26.64
CA TYR A 22 -10.55 13.20 26.88
C TYR A 22 -9.37 14.16 26.67
N TYR A 23 -9.49 15.08 25.73
CA TYR A 23 -8.41 15.99 25.38
C TYR A 23 -8.36 17.18 26.34
N PRO A 24 -7.17 17.58 26.82
CA PRO A 24 -6.98 18.85 27.51
C PRO A 24 -7.10 20.01 26.52
N ASP A 25 -7.05 21.24 27.03
CA ASP A 25 -6.97 22.42 26.16
C ASP A 25 -5.63 22.43 25.38
N LEU A 26 -5.74 22.23 24.06
CA LEU A 26 -4.60 22.22 23.14
C LEU A 26 -4.36 23.58 22.46
N SER A 27 -5.07 24.65 22.88
CA SER A 27 -4.96 25.97 22.25
C SER A 27 -3.72 26.76 22.69
N ASN A 28 -3.20 26.52 23.90
CA ASN A 28 -2.11 27.29 24.49
C ASN A 28 -0.92 26.41 24.91
N LEU A 29 -0.43 25.60 23.96
CA LEU A 29 0.71 24.72 24.19
C LEU A 29 2.04 25.49 24.10
N LYS A 30 2.98 25.18 25.01
CA LYS A 30 4.33 25.74 24.98
C LYS A 30 5.08 25.24 23.74
N LYS A 31 5.60 26.16 22.93
CA LYS A 31 6.54 25.82 21.85
C LYS A 31 7.82 25.23 22.43
N THR A 32 8.20 24.05 21.94
CA THR A 32 9.45 23.39 22.29
C THR A 32 10.10 22.84 21.02
N LEU A 33 11.38 22.44 21.10
CA LEU A 33 12.11 21.77 20.00
C LEU A 33 12.26 22.59 18.70
N GLY A 34 11.93 23.88 18.72
CA GLY A 34 11.90 24.73 17.52
C GLY A 34 10.68 24.47 16.62
N ASP A 35 9.69 23.73 17.09
CA ASP A 35 8.49 23.39 16.33
C ASP A 35 7.50 24.57 16.23
N SER A 36 6.72 24.59 15.12
CA SER A 36 5.57 25.48 14.98
C SER A 36 4.44 25.10 15.96
N GLU A 37 3.51 26.03 16.20
CA GLU A 37 2.31 25.78 17.02
C GLU A 37 1.52 24.56 16.52
N ASP A 38 1.29 24.46 15.21
CA ASP A 38 0.56 23.34 14.60
C ASP A 38 1.28 22.01 14.82
N ARG A 39 2.62 22.00 14.72
CA ARG A 39 3.41 20.80 14.95
C ARG A 39 3.42 20.38 16.42
N VAL A 40 3.53 21.34 17.35
CA VAL A 40 3.41 21.08 18.79
C VAL A 40 2.02 20.50 19.10
N ARG A 41 0.96 21.11 18.57
CA ARG A 41 -0.40 20.60 18.72
C ARG A 41 -0.57 19.20 18.15
N TRP A 42 -0.05 18.95 16.96
CA TRP A 42 -0.10 17.65 16.29
C TRP A 42 0.58 16.55 17.12
N ARG A 43 1.85 16.74 17.53
CA ARG A 43 2.57 15.71 18.30
C ARG A 43 1.97 15.50 19.70
N THR A 44 1.44 16.56 20.31
CA THR A 44 0.77 16.48 21.62
C THR A 44 -0.52 15.67 21.51
N LYS A 45 -1.32 15.93 20.48
CA LYS A 45 -2.53 15.16 20.20
C LYS A 45 -2.20 13.70 19.87
N GLN A 46 -1.18 13.45 19.07
CA GLN A 46 -0.76 12.09 18.69
C GLN A 46 -0.38 11.24 19.93
N ASN A 47 0.37 11.80 20.88
CA ASN A 47 0.68 11.11 22.14
C ASN A 47 -0.59 10.69 22.89
N LEU A 48 -1.60 11.56 22.95
CA LEU A 48 -2.88 11.27 23.58
C LEU A 48 -3.69 10.23 22.79
N ASP A 49 -3.74 10.34 21.46
CA ASP A 49 -4.45 9.40 20.59
C ASP A 49 -3.87 7.99 20.72
N TYR A 50 -2.54 7.83 20.69
CA TYR A 50 -1.88 6.54 20.87
C TYR A 50 -2.09 6.00 22.28
N SER A 51 -1.99 6.86 23.30
CA SER A 51 -2.27 6.47 24.69
C SER A 51 -3.68 5.92 24.86
N PHE A 52 -4.68 6.60 24.30
CA PHE A 52 -6.07 6.12 24.32
C PHE A 52 -6.22 4.79 23.61
N LEU A 53 -5.68 4.66 22.39
CA LEU A 53 -5.78 3.46 21.57
C LEU A 53 -5.11 2.25 22.25
N MET A 54 -3.92 2.45 22.81
CA MET A 54 -3.17 1.42 23.54
C MET A 54 -3.97 0.91 24.74
N LEU A 55 -4.53 1.80 25.58
CA LEU A 55 -5.34 1.39 26.72
C LEU A 55 -6.66 0.74 26.32
N TYR A 56 -7.30 1.22 25.25
CA TYR A 56 -8.51 0.61 24.71
C TYR A 56 -8.25 -0.83 24.22
N ALA A 57 -7.09 -1.06 23.59
CA ALA A 57 -6.71 -2.36 23.04
C ALA A 57 -6.13 -3.32 24.09
N GLN A 58 -5.65 -2.81 25.24
CA GLN A 58 -4.98 -3.56 26.29
C GLN A 58 -5.69 -4.88 26.69
N PRO A 59 -7.01 -4.89 26.98
CA PRO A 59 -7.68 -6.13 27.39
C PRO A 59 -8.07 -7.05 26.22
N LYS A 60 -7.80 -6.68 24.96
CA LYS A 60 -8.33 -7.36 23.77
C LYS A 60 -7.41 -8.43 23.19
N GLY A 61 -6.16 -8.50 23.61
CA GLY A 61 -5.20 -9.48 23.09
C GLY A 61 -3.93 -9.56 23.91
N THR A 62 -3.11 -10.57 23.62
CA THR A 62 -1.80 -10.77 24.30
C THR A 62 -0.74 -9.78 23.82
N PHE A 63 -0.84 -9.34 22.56
CA PHE A 63 0.06 -8.40 21.95
C PHE A 63 -0.70 -7.23 21.32
N TYR A 64 -0.06 -6.07 21.31
CA TYR A 64 -0.54 -4.86 20.65
C TYR A 64 0.48 -4.43 19.60
N LEU A 65 0.03 -4.31 18.35
CA LEU A 65 0.85 -3.81 17.24
C LEU A 65 0.37 -2.41 16.84
N GLN A 66 1.18 -1.40 17.10
CA GLN A 66 0.93 -0.04 16.63
C GLN A 66 1.30 0.08 15.15
N LEU A 67 0.35 0.57 14.36
CA LEU A 67 0.54 0.94 12.96
C LEU A 67 0.13 2.40 12.77
N GLU A 68 0.63 3.03 11.72
CA GLU A 68 0.25 4.38 11.29
C GLU A 68 -0.56 4.32 10.00
N ASP A 69 -1.11 5.46 9.58
CA ASP A 69 -1.69 5.64 8.26
C ASP A 69 -0.63 5.58 7.16
N ASP A 70 -1.09 5.43 5.92
CA ASP A 70 -0.24 5.40 4.73
C ASP A 70 0.93 4.42 4.82
N ILE A 71 0.74 3.20 5.30
CA ILE A 71 1.81 2.18 5.33
C ILE A 71 1.60 1.09 4.29
N ILE A 72 2.72 0.51 3.85
CA ILE A 72 2.77 -0.76 3.12
C ILE A 72 3.30 -1.83 4.04
N ALA A 73 2.65 -2.99 4.01
CA ALA A 73 3.11 -4.20 4.65
C ALA A 73 3.61 -5.20 3.61
N LYS A 74 4.62 -5.99 3.97
CA LYS A 74 4.96 -7.19 3.20
C LYS A 74 3.79 -8.20 3.19
N PRO A 75 3.69 -9.04 2.15
CA PRO A 75 2.77 -10.19 2.20
C PRO A 75 2.98 -11.00 3.48
N ASP A 76 1.89 -11.56 4.01
CA ASP A 76 1.91 -12.42 5.21
C ASP A 76 2.54 -11.78 6.46
N TYR A 77 2.43 -10.44 6.57
CA TYR A 77 3.02 -9.68 7.68
C TYR A 77 2.57 -10.19 9.06
N ILE A 78 1.32 -10.65 9.19
CA ILE A 78 0.79 -11.17 10.46
C ILE A 78 1.57 -12.41 10.91
N GLU A 79 1.80 -13.35 10.01
CA GLU A 79 2.54 -14.57 10.29
C GLU A 79 4.01 -14.28 10.59
N SER A 80 4.59 -13.34 9.84
CA SER A 80 5.96 -12.88 10.03
C SER A 80 6.15 -12.23 11.41
N VAL A 81 5.24 -11.33 11.82
CA VAL A 81 5.25 -10.68 13.15
C VAL A 81 5.11 -11.71 14.27
N LYS A 82 4.16 -12.65 14.15
CA LYS A 82 3.95 -13.71 15.15
C LYS A 82 5.17 -14.62 15.29
N SER A 83 5.73 -15.04 14.16
CA SER A 83 6.91 -15.92 14.14
C SER A 83 8.13 -15.22 14.76
N PHE A 84 8.36 -13.95 14.42
CA PHE A 84 9.45 -13.17 14.99
C PHE A 84 9.28 -13.01 16.51
N ALA A 85 8.07 -12.69 16.99
CA ALA A 85 7.80 -12.57 18.42
C ALA A 85 8.02 -13.91 19.17
N ALA A 86 7.60 -15.03 18.58
CA ALA A 86 7.76 -16.36 19.17
C ALA A 86 9.22 -16.85 19.22
N GLN A 87 10.09 -16.32 18.36
CA GLN A 87 11.53 -16.64 18.34
C GLN A 87 12.32 -15.93 19.44
N GLN A 88 11.76 -14.91 20.10
CA GLN A 88 12.47 -14.17 21.13
C GLN A 88 12.57 -14.99 22.41
N SER A 89 13.78 -15.44 22.73
CA SER A 89 14.09 -16.18 23.97
C SER A 89 14.49 -15.27 25.13
N GLN A 90 14.94 -14.06 24.84
CA GLN A 90 15.28 -13.03 25.83
C GLN A 90 14.05 -12.19 26.16
N ASP A 91 14.08 -11.53 27.32
CA ASP A 91 13.07 -10.53 27.64
C ASP A 91 13.20 -9.31 26.71
N TRP A 92 12.06 -8.71 26.39
CA TRP A 92 11.95 -7.57 25.49
C TRP A 92 10.77 -6.69 25.89
N MET A 93 10.88 -5.40 25.60
CA MET A 93 9.84 -4.40 25.84
C MET A 93 9.12 -3.99 24.54
N VAL A 94 9.85 -3.89 23.44
CA VAL A 94 9.29 -3.56 22.13
C VAL A 94 10.00 -4.35 21.02
N LEU A 95 9.20 -4.94 20.13
CA LEU A 95 9.71 -5.46 18.85
C LEU A 95 9.37 -4.48 17.74
N GLU A 96 10.35 -4.15 16.90
CA GLU A 96 10.20 -3.16 15.85
C GLU A 96 10.24 -3.80 14.46
N PHE A 97 9.26 -3.46 13.65
CA PHE A 97 9.10 -3.97 12.28
C PHE A 97 9.28 -2.87 11.22
N SER A 98 9.68 -1.67 11.65
CA SER A 98 10.16 -0.56 10.83
C SER A 98 11.14 0.29 11.64
N GLN A 99 12.15 0.83 10.98
CA GLN A 99 13.08 1.82 11.52
C GLN A 99 12.46 3.23 11.58
N LEU A 100 11.42 3.49 10.78
CA LEU A 100 10.86 4.82 10.62
C LEU A 100 9.70 5.07 11.61
N GLY A 101 9.84 6.13 12.40
CA GLY A 101 8.79 6.60 13.31
C GLY A 101 8.27 5.52 14.25
N PHE A 102 6.98 5.64 14.59
CA PHE A 102 6.31 4.79 15.56
C PHE A 102 5.52 3.65 14.89
N ILE A 103 5.87 3.34 13.64
CA ILE A 103 5.25 2.31 12.81
C ILE A 103 5.77 0.93 13.25
N GLY A 104 4.86 -0.04 13.27
CA GLY A 104 5.21 -1.45 13.43
C GLY A 104 5.86 -1.74 14.78
N LYS A 105 5.38 -1.11 15.85
CA LYS A 105 5.85 -1.36 17.22
C LYS A 105 4.95 -2.37 17.90
N LEU A 106 5.50 -3.53 18.21
CA LEU A 106 4.78 -4.59 18.92
C LEU A 106 5.15 -4.57 20.40
N PHE A 107 4.13 -4.58 21.24
CA PHE A 107 4.24 -4.59 22.69
C PHE A 107 3.48 -5.79 23.25
N LYS A 108 3.90 -6.29 24.42
CA LYS A 108 3.04 -7.16 25.23
C LYS A 108 1.92 -6.29 25.81
N SER A 109 0.68 -6.74 25.72
CA SER A 109 -0.46 -5.94 26.20
C SER A 109 -0.38 -5.68 27.71
N GLU A 110 0.22 -6.58 28.48
CA GLU A 110 0.42 -6.40 29.93
C GLU A 110 1.35 -5.23 30.28
N ASP A 111 2.25 -4.84 29.37
CA ASP A 111 3.21 -3.75 29.57
C ASP A 111 2.64 -2.37 29.16
N LEU A 112 1.52 -2.35 28.42
CA LEU A 112 0.94 -1.10 27.90
C LEU A 112 0.64 -0.06 28.98
N PRO A 113 0.09 -0.39 30.17
CA PRO A 113 -0.17 0.62 31.19
C PRO A 113 1.07 1.41 31.59
N LEU A 114 2.22 0.75 31.81
CA LEU A 114 3.48 1.40 32.14
C LEU A 114 3.93 2.36 31.04
N ILE A 115 3.86 1.90 29.78
CA ILE A 115 4.29 2.67 28.62
C ILE A 115 3.41 3.91 28.45
N VAL A 116 2.10 3.72 28.55
CA VAL A 116 1.12 4.80 28.41
C VAL A 116 1.25 5.81 29.54
N GLU A 117 1.43 5.38 30.79
CA GLU A 117 1.69 6.31 31.91
C GLU A 117 2.91 7.20 31.62
N PHE A 118 4.00 6.62 31.10
CA PHE A 118 5.16 7.41 30.71
C PHE A 118 4.86 8.40 29.57
N PHE A 119 4.10 7.98 28.55
CA PHE A 119 3.69 8.87 27.48
C PHE A 119 2.82 10.03 27.99
N LEU A 120 1.88 9.74 28.88
CA LEU A 120 0.99 10.73 29.49
C LEU A 120 1.71 11.67 30.46
N MET A 121 2.82 11.28 31.07
CA MET A 121 3.63 12.20 31.88
C MET A 121 4.28 13.32 31.04
N PHE A 122 4.61 13.03 29.78
CA PHE A 122 5.41 13.90 28.92
C PHE A 122 4.76 14.22 27.57
N TYR A 123 3.43 14.05 27.46
CA TYR A 123 2.69 14.14 26.20
C TYR A 123 2.81 15.51 25.52
N MET A 124 3.06 16.58 26.27
CA MET A 124 3.27 17.94 25.73
C MET A 124 4.73 18.22 25.34
N ASP A 125 5.68 17.44 25.85
CA ASP A 125 7.10 17.82 25.80
C ASP A 125 7.82 17.29 24.56
N LYS A 126 7.55 16.04 24.19
CA LYS A 126 8.26 15.33 23.11
C LYS A 126 7.32 14.47 22.26
N PRO A 127 7.64 14.19 21.00
CA PRO A 127 6.90 13.21 20.19
C PRO A 127 7.07 11.79 20.75
N VAL A 128 6.12 10.90 20.44
CA VAL A 128 6.02 9.55 21.01
C VAL A 128 7.28 8.70 20.79
N ASP A 129 7.91 8.79 19.63
CA ASP A 129 9.16 8.08 19.31
C ASP A 129 10.27 8.39 20.31
N TRP A 130 10.37 9.66 20.67
CA TRP A 130 11.37 10.12 21.62
C TRP A 130 10.98 9.70 23.02
N LEU A 131 9.69 9.77 23.38
CA LEU A 131 9.22 9.29 24.68
C LEU A 131 9.54 7.80 24.88
N MET A 132 9.38 6.97 23.84
CA MET A 132 9.74 5.56 23.91
C MET A 132 11.26 5.36 24.11
N ASP A 133 12.09 6.13 23.41
CA ASP A 133 13.54 6.08 23.63
C ASP A 133 13.94 6.55 25.04
N HIS A 134 13.28 7.59 25.56
CA HIS A 134 13.52 8.11 26.91
C HIS A 134 13.05 7.11 27.97
N LEU A 135 11.94 6.39 27.75
CA LEU A 135 11.49 5.32 28.64
C LEU A 135 12.57 4.24 28.76
N LEU A 136 13.11 3.78 27.62
CA LEU A 136 14.21 2.81 27.63
C LEU A 136 15.45 3.37 28.31
N TRP A 137 15.81 4.62 28.03
CA TRP A 137 16.94 5.29 28.69
C TRP A 137 16.81 5.26 30.21
N VAL A 138 15.64 5.65 30.74
CA VAL A 138 15.36 5.64 32.19
C VAL A 138 15.42 4.23 32.77
N LYS A 139 14.99 3.21 32.01
CA LYS A 139 14.94 1.83 32.51
C LYS A 139 16.30 1.13 32.55
N VAL A 140 17.19 1.38 31.59
CA VAL A 140 18.40 0.55 31.43
C VAL A 140 19.72 1.32 31.30
N CYS A 141 19.71 2.62 31.02
CA CYS A 141 20.95 3.35 30.85
C CYS A 141 21.55 3.80 32.19
N ASN A 142 22.85 3.56 32.37
CA ASN A 142 23.61 4.08 33.50
C ASN A 142 24.24 5.43 33.11
N PRO A 143 23.90 6.55 33.78
CA PRO A 143 24.46 7.88 33.48
C PRO A 143 25.97 8.00 33.66
N GLU A 144 26.60 7.09 34.41
CA GLU A 144 28.06 7.05 34.63
C GLU A 144 28.82 6.33 33.50
N LYS A 145 28.09 5.73 32.55
CA LYS A 145 28.66 5.01 31.40
C LYS A 145 28.45 5.76 30.10
N ASP A 146 29.18 5.32 29.07
CA ASP A 146 29.12 5.95 27.75
C ASP A 146 27.82 5.64 26.99
N ALA A 147 27.63 6.40 25.90
CA ALA A 147 26.47 6.23 25.03
C ALA A 147 26.39 4.84 24.40
N THR A 148 27.54 4.24 24.05
CA THR A 148 27.62 2.89 23.46
C THR A 148 27.04 1.84 24.41
N HIS A 149 27.35 1.94 25.70
CA HIS A 149 26.77 1.07 26.71
C HIS A 149 25.26 1.24 26.78
N CYS A 150 24.77 2.48 26.85
CA CYS A 150 23.34 2.78 26.89
C CYS A 150 22.59 2.19 25.67
N GLU A 151 23.10 2.42 24.46
CA GLU A 151 22.49 1.88 23.24
C GLU A 151 22.53 0.35 23.20
N THR A 152 23.60 -0.27 23.72
CA THR A 152 23.68 -1.73 23.86
C THR A 152 22.60 -2.24 24.81
N GLU A 153 22.40 -1.63 25.97
CA GLU A 153 21.36 -2.04 26.91
C GLU A 153 19.95 -1.81 26.36
N LYS A 154 19.71 -0.66 25.70
CA LYS A 154 18.44 -0.40 25.01
C LYS A 154 18.14 -1.47 23.96
N SER A 155 19.15 -1.86 23.17
CA SER A 155 18.99 -2.86 22.08
C SER A 155 18.55 -4.24 22.55
N LYS A 156 18.79 -4.59 23.83
CA LYS A 156 18.31 -5.85 24.41
C LYS A 156 16.80 -5.86 24.59
N LEU A 157 16.22 -4.71 24.92
CA LEU A 157 14.77 -4.54 25.13
C LEU A 157 14.02 -4.02 23.91
N ARG A 158 14.73 -3.38 22.98
CA ARG A 158 14.23 -2.86 21.70
C ARG A 158 14.83 -3.66 20.56
N ILE A 159 14.15 -4.74 20.19
CA ILE A 159 14.66 -5.70 19.20
C ILE A 159 14.02 -5.40 17.85
N ARG A 160 14.84 -5.14 16.84
CA ARG A 160 14.37 -4.84 15.48
C ARG A 160 14.40 -6.08 14.59
N ALA A 161 13.28 -6.34 13.92
CA ALA A 161 13.20 -7.33 12.87
C ALA A 161 13.98 -6.87 11.63
N LYS A 162 14.75 -7.79 11.04
CA LYS A 162 15.43 -7.60 9.77
C LYS A 162 15.10 -8.76 8.84
N PRO A 163 14.58 -8.51 7.62
CA PRO A 163 14.26 -7.18 7.06
C PRO A 163 13.02 -6.54 7.71
N SER A 164 12.84 -5.22 7.53
CA SER A 164 11.63 -4.51 7.95
C SER A 164 10.40 -5.08 7.23
N ILE A 165 9.26 -5.04 7.91
CA ILE A 165 7.97 -5.59 7.43
C ILE A 165 7.02 -4.46 6.99
N PHE A 166 7.20 -3.25 7.54
CA PHE A 166 6.39 -2.07 7.22
C PHE A 166 7.24 -0.93 6.66
N GLN A 167 6.65 -0.18 5.73
CA GLN A 167 7.21 1.02 5.11
C GLN A 167 6.14 2.10 5.00
N HIS A 168 6.46 3.36 5.31
CA HIS A 168 5.55 4.49 5.08
C HIS A 168 5.48 4.84 3.58
N MET A 169 4.28 5.00 3.04
CA MET A 169 3.94 5.52 1.71
C MET A 169 3.79 7.02 1.74
N GLY A 170 4.07 7.68 0.63
CA GLY A 170 3.70 9.07 0.45
C GLY A 170 4.91 10.00 0.48
N ILE A 171 5.21 10.54 -0.69
CA ILE A 171 6.15 11.64 -0.90
C ILE A 171 5.59 12.91 -0.27
N HIS A 172 4.28 13.04 -0.02
CA HIS A 172 3.65 14.23 0.57
C HIS A 172 3.00 13.91 1.92
N SER A 173 3.54 14.50 2.99
CA SER A 173 2.91 14.52 4.31
C SER A 173 1.62 15.35 4.28
N SER A 174 0.66 15.00 5.13
CA SER A 174 -0.51 15.83 5.46
C SER A 174 -0.14 17.21 6.05
N LEU A 175 1.11 17.42 6.45
CA LEU A 175 1.67 18.73 6.78
C LEU A 175 2.12 19.46 5.50
N ALA A 176 1.55 20.65 5.27
CA ALA A 176 1.82 21.48 4.10
C ALA A 176 3.34 21.65 3.85
N GLY A 177 3.80 21.20 2.68
CA GLY A 177 5.17 21.39 2.21
C GLY A 177 6.20 20.35 2.67
N LYS A 178 5.82 19.34 3.45
CA LYS A 178 6.78 18.30 3.89
C LYS A 178 6.78 17.13 2.91
N ILE A 179 7.83 17.09 2.08
CA ILE A 179 8.13 15.92 1.25
C ILE A 179 8.78 14.85 2.14
N GLN A 180 8.20 13.65 2.23
CA GLN A 180 8.75 12.54 3.01
C GLN A 180 9.37 11.50 2.08
N ASN A 181 10.67 11.61 1.85
CA ASN A 181 11.44 10.68 1.00
C ASN A 181 12.11 9.55 1.79
N LEU A 182 11.80 9.39 3.08
CA LEU A 182 12.44 8.39 3.92
C LEU A 182 11.94 6.99 3.55
N LYS A 183 12.83 6.19 2.94
CA LYS A 183 12.67 4.75 2.79
C LYS A 183 13.46 4.05 3.89
N ASP A 184 12.88 3.01 4.49
CA ASP A 184 13.56 2.13 5.41
C ASP A 184 14.52 1.24 4.62
N GLU A 185 15.83 1.42 4.84
CA GLU A 185 16.89 0.70 4.13
C GLU A 185 16.77 -0.83 4.31
N ASP A 186 16.23 -1.28 5.45
CA ASP A 186 16.06 -2.70 5.76
C ASP A 186 14.74 -3.27 5.20
N PHE A 187 13.83 -2.47 4.59
CA PHE A 187 12.59 -2.99 3.99
C PHE A 187 12.87 -3.79 2.69
N GLY A 188 13.93 -3.45 1.96
CA GLY A 188 14.26 -4.02 0.64
C GLY A 188 13.52 -3.35 -0.51
N GLU A 189 13.81 -3.76 -1.75
CA GLU A 189 13.11 -3.26 -2.93
C GLU A 189 11.64 -3.70 -2.91
N SER A 190 10.72 -2.75 -3.07
CA SER A 190 9.30 -3.07 -3.22
C SER A 190 9.10 -3.83 -4.53
N VAL A 191 8.30 -4.90 -4.51
CA VAL A 191 7.96 -5.64 -5.73
C VAL A 191 6.98 -4.77 -6.54
N LEU A 192 7.50 -4.02 -7.51
CA LEU A 192 6.73 -3.05 -8.31
C LEU A 192 5.95 -3.68 -9.47
N HIS A 193 6.25 -4.95 -9.78
CA HIS A 193 5.62 -5.73 -10.82
C HIS A 193 5.59 -7.20 -10.41
N LYS A 194 4.67 -7.98 -10.99
CA LYS A 194 4.64 -9.43 -10.77
C LYS A 194 5.22 -10.13 -11.99
N ALA A 195 6.25 -10.95 -11.80
CA ALA A 195 6.83 -11.72 -12.88
C ALA A 195 5.82 -12.74 -13.44
N HIS A 196 5.77 -12.84 -14.77
CA HIS A 196 4.82 -13.68 -15.50
C HIS A 196 5.38 -13.99 -16.90
N ASN A 197 4.75 -14.92 -17.62
CA ASN A 197 5.14 -15.28 -18.99
C ASN A 197 3.93 -15.20 -19.90
N ASN A 198 4.02 -14.35 -20.92
CA ASN A 198 2.96 -14.19 -21.91
C ASN A 198 3.30 -14.87 -23.26
N PRO A 199 2.29 -15.27 -24.05
CA PRO A 199 2.51 -15.71 -25.43
C PRO A 199 3.23 -14.65 -26.26
N PRO A 200 3.93 -15.01 -27.36
CA PRO A 200 4.60 -14.00 -28.18
C PRO A 200 3.61 -13.01 -28.83
N ALA A 201 3.81 -11.71 -28.61
CA ALA A 201 3.00 -10.65 -29.20
C ALA A 201 3.83 -9.42 -29.56
N LYS A 202 3.34 -8.64 -30.52
CA LYS A 202 3.74 -7.25 -30.71
C LYS A 202 2.91 -6.38 -29.77
N VAL A 203 3.58 -5.46 -29.08
CA VAL A 203 2.94 -4.56 -28.14
C VAL A 203 3.04 -3.13 -28.66
N ASP A 204 1.96 -2.37 -28.55
CA ASP A 204 1.93 -0.96 -28.93
C ASP A 204 0.92 -0.17 -28.10
N THR A 205 1.16 1.13 -27.95
CA THR A 205 0.34 2.01 -27.11
C THR A 205 0.32 3.42 -27.69
N SER A 206 -0.76 4.15 -27.46
CA SER A 206 -0.82 5.60 -27.74
C SER A 206 -0.31 6.45 -26.58
N LEU A 207 -0.18 5.88 -25.38
CA LEU A 207 0.22 6.62 -24.20
C LEU A 207 1.70 7.02 -24.26
N THR A 208 2.02 8.19 -23.69
CA THR A 208 3.41 8.66 -23.60
C THR A 208 4.16 7.93 -22.48
N ILE A 209 5.09 7.07 -22.87
CA ILE A 209 5.89 6.23 -21.95
C ILE A 209 6.80 7.11 -21.08
N TYR A 210 6.84 6.81 -19.78
CA TYR A 210 7.73 7.44 -18.83
C TYR A 210 9.03 6.65 -18.70
N GLN A 211 10.16 7.32 -19.00
CA GLN A 211 11.51 6.78 -18.84
C GLN A 211 11.69 5.37 -19.43
N GLN A 212 12.22 4.43 -18.65
CA GLN A 212 12.51 3.06 -19.03
C GLN A 212 11.36 2.06 -18.82
N TYR A 213 10.17 2.50 -18.40
CA TYR A 213 9.05 1.64 -18.01
C TYR A 213 8.14 1.32 -19.20
N THR A 214 8.67 0.54 -20.13
CA THR A 214 8.05 0.29 -21.44
C THR A 214 7.05 -0.86 -21.43
N LEU A 215 6.21 -0.92 -22.48
CA LEU A 215 5.18 -1.95 -22.59
C LEU A 215 5.78 -3.35 -22.86
N GLU A 216 6.93 -3.41 -23.51
CA GLU A 216 7.67 -4.65 -23.74
C GLU A 216 8.14 -5.28 -22.42
N LYS A 217 8.57 -4.44 -21.46
CA LYS A 217 9.05 -4.93 -20.17
C LYS A 217 7.92 -5.49 -19.31
N VAL A 218 6.77 -4.81 -19.26
CA VAL A 218 5.62 -5.37 -18.54
C VAL A 218 5.13 -6.65 -19.19
N TYR A 219 5.05 -6.71 -20.53
CA TYR A 219 4.53 -7.89 -21.21
C TYR A 219 5.40 -9.14 -20.99
N LYS A 220 6.72 -8.96 -20.83
CA LYS A 220 7.67 -10.03 -20.52
C LYS A 220 7.78 -10.36 -19.02
N GLY A 221 7.07 -9.62 -18.17
CA GLY A 221 7.21 -9.76 -16.71
C GLY A 221 8.58 -9.36 -16.15
N GLU A 222 9.34 -8.53 -16.87
CA GLU A 222 10.68 -8.04 -16.47
C GLU A 222 10.61 -6.74 -15.64
N ASN A 223 9.55 -5.97 -15.82
CA ASN A 223 9.30 -4.71 -15.11
C ASN A 223 7.80 -4.33 -15.19
N PHE A 224 7.45 -3.09 -14.86
CA PHE A 224 6.12 -2.51 -15.11
C PHE A 224 6.16 -1.48 -16.25
N PHE A 225 4.98 -1.16 -16.76
CA PHE A 225 4.76 -0.06 -17.70
C PHE A 225 4.29 1.17 -16.93
N TRP A 226 4.82 2.35 -17.26
CA TRP A 226 4.40 3.61 -16.66
C TRP A 226 4.30 4.68 -17.74
N ALA A 227 3.19 5.39 -17.76
CA ALA A 227 2.92 6.43 -18.73
C ALA A 227 2.23 7.63 -18.11
N SER A 228 2.30 8.76 -18.82
CA SER A 228 1.56 9.97 -18.48
C SER A 228 0.05 9.71 -18.37
N ALA A 229 -0.66 10.66 -17.76
CA ALA A 229 -2.10 10.60 -17.59
C ALA A 229 -2.84 10.26 -18.91
N PRO A 230 -3.59 9.13 -18.96
CA PRO A 230 -4.35 8.74 -20.15
C PRO A 230 -5.47 9.74 -20.49
N VAL A 231 -5.73 9.91 -21.79
CA VAL A 231 -6.88 10.66 -22.31
C VAL A 231 -7.88 9.75 -23.03
N ALA A 232 -9.13 10.21 -23.17
CA ALA A 232 -10.16 9.44 -23.86
C ALA A 232 -9.73 9.04 -25.28
N GLY A 233 -9.83 7.74 -25.60
CA GLY A 233 -9.38 7.18 -26.87
C GLY A 233 -7.97 6.61 -26.85
N ASP A 234 -7.20 6.81 -25.76
CA ASP A 234 -5.92 6.13 -25.60
C ASP A 234 -6.09 4.60 -25.53
N TYR A 235 -5.04 3.89 -25.93
CA TYR A 235 -5.06 2.44 -25.95
C TYR A 235 -3.71 1.81 -25.62
N ILE A 236 -3.77 0.59 -25.07
CA ILE A 236 -2.64 -0.35 -24.95
C ILE A 236 -3.06 -1.62 -25.70
N ARG A 237 -2.24 -2.10 -26.64
CA ARG A 237 -2.59 -3.22 -27.51
C ARG A 237 -1.52 -4.29 -27.52
N PHE A 238 -1.97 -5.54 -27.44
CA PHE A 238 -1.18 -6.75 -27.51
C PHE A 238 -1.66 -7.58 -28.71
N THR A 239 -0.87 -7.61 -29.79
CA THR A 239 -1.20 -8.34 -31.02
C THR A 239 -0.38 -9.63 -31.09
N PHE A 240 -1.03 -10.78 -30.92
CA PHE A 240 -0.34 -12.07 -30.90
C PHE A 240 0.34 -12.34 -32.24
N LEU A 241 1.57 -12.88 -32.20
CA LEU A 241 2.31 -13.25 -33.42
C LEU A 241 1.63 -14.39 -34.18
N SER A 242 0.86 -15.22 -33.48
CA SER A 242 -0.03 -16.22 -34.07
C SER A 242 -1.34 -16.23 -33.28
N PRO A 243 -2.51 -16.20 -33.95
CA PRO A 243 -3.79 -16.29 -33.26
C PRO A 243 -3.88 -17.52 -32.37
N LEU A 244 -4.35 -17.32 -31.14
CA LEU A 244 -4.42 -18.38 -30.12
C LEU A 244 -5.73 -18.37 -29.35
N GLU A 245 -6.08 -19.52 -28.77
CA GLU A 245 -7.22 -19.65 -27.87
C GLU A 245 -6.82 -19.12 -26.50
N VAL A 246 -7.50 -18.07 -26.04
CA VAL A 246 -7.25 -17.46 -24.74
C VAL A 246 -8.40 -17.85 -23.82
N GLU A 247 -8.11 -18.46 -22.67
CA GLU A 247 -9.14 -18.85 -21.71
C GLU A 247 -9.44 -17.75 -20.69
N LYS A 248 -8.39 -17.05 -20.24
CA LYS A 248 -8.45 -16.05 -19.18
C LYS A 248 -7.47 -14.90 -19.45
N TYR A 249 -7.76 -13.75 -18.87
CA TYR A 249 -6.86 -12.60 -18.85
C TYR A 249 -6.79 -12.02 -17.43
N LEU A 250 -5.67 -11.36 -17.11
CA LEU A 250 -5.47 -10.62 -15.87
C LEU A 250 -4.61 -9.39 -16.17
N PHE A 251 -5.12 -8.21 -15.85
CA PHE A 251 -4.34 -6.98 -15.89
C PHE A 251 -4.37 -6.35 -14.50
N ARG A 252 -3.20 -5.98 -13.96
CA ARG A 252 -3.10 -5.20 -12.72
C ARG A 252 -2.45 -3.85 -12.98
N SER A 253 -3.03 -2.84 -12.38
CA SER A 253 -2.66 -1.45 -12.55
C SER A 253 -2.38 -0.79 -11.19
N GLY A 254 -1.43 0.15 -11.19
CA GLY A 254 -0.80 0.68 -9.98
C GLY A 254 0.29 -0.24 -9.44
N ASN A 255 1.10 0.27 -8.52
CA ASN A 255 2.04 -0.56 -7.76
C ASN A 255 2.17 -0.04 -6.33
N MET A 256 3.01 -0.70 -5.53
CA MET A 256 3.19 -0.37 -4.11
C MET A 256 3.76 1.05 -3.91
N GLU A 257 4.62 1.55 -4.80
CA GLU A 257 5.18 2.91 -4.66
C GLU A 257 4.25 4.00 -5.18
N HIS A 258 3.40 3.67 -6.15
CA HIS A 258 2.46 4.57 -6.81
C HIS A 258 1.05 3.93 -6.86
N PRO A 259 0.38 3.79 -5.70
CA PRO A 259 -0.92 3.10 -5.62
C PRO A 259 -2.05 3.87 -6.31
N GLY A 260 -1.87 5.17 -6.53
CA GLY A 260 -2.83 6.03 -7.23
C GLY A 260 -2.71 5.99 -8.75
N ASP A 261 -1.55 5.58 -9.30
CA ASP A 261 -1.28 5.59 -10.73
C ASP A 261 -1.93 4.39 -11.42
N LYS A 262 -3.26 4.43 -11.53
CA LYS A 262 -4.08 3.33 -12.02
C LYS A 262 -4.81 3.70 -13.31
N LEU A 263 -5.13 2.68 -14.09
CA LEU A 263 -6.06 2.75 -15.20
C LEU A 263 -7.49 2.80 -14.64
N PHE A 264 -8.16 3.92 -14.87
CA PHE A 264 -9.57 4.14 -14.57
C PHE A 264 -10.36 4.23 -15.86
N ASN A 265 -11.62 3.81 -15.83
CA ASN A 265 -12.52 3.87 -16.99
C ASN A 265 -11.91 3.24 -18.26
N THR A 266 -11.21 2.12 -18.09
CA THR A 266 -10.54 1.40 -19.17
C THR A 266 -11.20 0.04 -19.39
N THR A 267 -11.59 -0.26 -20.63
CA THR A 267 -12.20 -1.54 -21.00
C THR A 267 -11.16 -2.52 -21.54
N VAL A 268 -11.39 -3.82 -21.33
CA VAL A 268 -10.65 -4.90 -21.97
C VAL A 268 -11.43 -5.36 -23.19
N GLU A 269 -10.77 -5.33 -24.35
CA GLU A 269 -11.36 -5.62 -25.65
C GLU A 269 -10.55 -6.70 -26.37
N VAL A 270 -11.22 -7.59 -27.11
CA VAL A 270 -10.55 -8.65 -27.88
C VAL A 270 -10.92 -8.60 -29.35
N LEU A 271 -9.94 -8.84 -30.21
CA LEU A 271 -10.10 -8.92 -31.66
C LEU A 271 -10.11 -10.40 -32.08
N PRO A 272 -11.23 -10.94 -32.59
CA PRO A 272 -11.26 -12.28 -33.15
C PRO A 272 -10.36 -12.38 -34.39
N ALA A 273 -9.70 -13.51 -34.60
CA ALA A 273 -8.86 -13.74 -35.77
C ALA A 273 -9.67 -13.96 -37.05
N ASP A 274 -10.87 -14.55 -36.92
CA ASP A 274 -11.77 -14.79 -38.04
C ASP A 274 -12.23 -13.48 -38.69
N GLU A 275 -11.84 -13.27 -39.95
CA GLU A 275 -12.18 -12.07 -40.70
C GLU A 275 -13.68 -11.95 -40.98
N THR A 276 -14.36 -13.08 -41.17
CA THR A 276 -15.81 -13.10 -41.43
C THR A 276 -16.55 -12.66 -40.19
N LEU A 277 -16.15 -13.17 -39.02
CA LEU A 277 -16.69 -12.73 -37.75
C LEU A 277 -16.43 -11.25 -37.52
N ARG A 278 -15.21 -10.76 -37.77
CA ARG A 278 -14.89 -9.33 -37.62
C ARG A 278 -15.79 -8.44 -38.48
N LYS A 279 -16.04 -8.81 -39.74
CA LYS A 279 -16.96 -8.08 -40.62
C LYS A 279 -18.39 -8.10 -40.08
N GLU A 280 -18.87 -9.27 -39.64
CA GLU A 280 -20.20 -9.38 -39.03
C GLU A 280 -20.36 -8.51 -37.78
N LEU A 281 -19.33 -8.43 -36.92
CA LEU A 281 -19.35 -7.60 -35.72
C LEU A 281 -19.49 -6.11 -36.03
N VAL A 282 -18.87 -5.66 -37.13
CA VAL A 282 -18.93 -4.26 -37.57
C VAL A 282 -20.29 -3.95 -38.22
N ASP A 283 -20.78 -4.84 -39.08
CA ASP A 283 -21.99 -4.59 -39.87
C ASP A 283 -23.28 -4.81 -39.07
N ASN A 284 -23.32 -5.88 -38.26
CA ASN A 284 -24.53 -6.36 -37.61
C ASN A 284 -24.45 -6.33 -36.07
N GLY A 285 -23.31 -5.93 -35.51
CA GLY A 285 -23.06 -5.97 -34.07
C GLY A 285 -22.74 -7.37 -33.54
N SER A 286 -22.67 -7.48 -32.21
CA SER A 286 -22.28 -8.73 -31.56
C SER A 286 -23.44 -9.71 -31.41
N LYS A 287 -23.21 -10.95 -31.82
CA LYS A 287 -24.05 -12.11 -31.47
C LYS A 287 -23.67 -12.73 -30.12
N PHE A 288 -22.59 -12.26 -29.51
CA PHE A 288 -22.14 -12.67 -28.18
C PHE A 288 -22.72 -11.73 -27.12
N ASN A 289 -22.63 -12.14 -25.86
CA ASN A 289 -22.99 -11.29 -24.71
C ASN A 289 -21.98 -10.17 -24.42
N TYR A 290 -21.27 -9.70 -25.46
CA TYR A 290 -20.24 -8.68 -25.39
C TYR A 290 -20.56 -7.58 -26.40
N PRO A 291 -20.54 -6.29 -26.03
CA PRO A 291 -20.72 -5.21 -26.99
C PRO A 291 -19.61 -5.21 -28.07
N ALA A 292 -20.01 -5.13 -29.34
CA ALA A 292 -19.08 -4.94 -30.45
C ALA A 292 -18.67 -3.47 -30.60
N THR A 293 -17.43 -3.27 -31.03
CA THR A 293 -16.87 -1.97 -31.39
C THR A 293 -16.91 -1.77 -32.91
N LYS A 294 -16.78 -0.52 -33.36
CA LYS A 294 -16.83 -0.18 -34.79
C LYS A 294 -15.63 -0.70 -35.59
N ASP A 295 -14.57 -1.13 -34.92
CA ASP A 295 -13.35 -1.68 -35.51
C ASP A 295 -13.20 -3.19 -35.27
N GLY A 296 -14.29 -3.87 -34.89
CA GLY A 296 -14.38 -5.33 -34.88
C GLY A 296 -13.88 -6.00 -33.59
N TYR A 297 -13.57 -5.24 -32.55
CA TYR A 297 -13.31 -5.78 -31.20
C TYR A 297 -14.61 -6.05 -30.42
N LEU A 298 -14.53 -6.96 -29.46
CA LEU A 298 -15.56 -7.23 -28.45
C LEU A 298 -15.11 -6.71 -27.07
N LYS A 299 -15.96 -5.93 -26.39
CA LYS A 299 -15.72 -5.47 -25.01
C LYS A 299 -16.06 -6.58 -24.03
N ILE A 300 -15.04 -7.20 -23.44
CA ILE A 300 -15.18 -8.39 -22.59
C ILE A 300 -15.08 -8.12 -21.09
N GLY A 301 -14.58 -6.95 -20.70
CA GLY A 301 -14.48 -6.54 -19.31
C GLY A 301 -14.02 -5.10 -19.13
N ALA A 302 -13.78 -4.69 -17.90
CA ALA A 302 -13.28 -3.37 -17.55
C ALA A 302 -12.43 -3.43 -16.29
N PHE A 303 -11.62 -2.40 -16.06
CA PHE A 303 -10.88 -2.23 -14.81
C PHE A 303 -11.82 -1.84 -13.67
N GLU A 304 -11.73 -2.59 -12.58
CA GLU A 304 -12.35 -2.28 -11.30
C GLU A 304 -11.27 -2.21 -10.22
N ASN A 305 -11.13 -1.05 -9.58
CA ASN A 305 -10.12 -0.81 -8.54
C ASN A 305 -8.65 -1.10 -8.93
N GLY A 306 -8.34 -1.00 -10.23
CA GLY A 306 -7.01 -1.27 -10.78
C GLY A 306 -6.76 -2.73 -11.18
N ILE A 307 -7.81 -3.57 -11.21
CA ILE A 307 -7.71 -4.95 -11.69
C ILE A 307 -8.74 -5.16 -12.80
N ALA A 308 -8.34 -5.81 -13.89
CA ALA A 308 -9.27 -6.35 -14.87
C ALA A 308 -8.92 -7.83 -15.09
N GLU A 309 -9.79 -8.73 -14.66
CA GLU A 309 -9.62 -10.17 -14.86
C GLU A 309 -10.93 -10.81 -15.31
N GLY A 310 -10.84 -11.93 -16.03
CA GLY A 310 -12.03 -12.60 -16.53
C GLY A 310 -11.72 -13.78 -17.44
N SER A 311 -12.77 -14.46 -17.88
CA SER A 311 -12.71 -15.54 -18.85
C SER A 311 -13.19 -15.10 -20.22
N ILE A 312 -12.57 -15.62 -21.27
CA ILE A 312 -12.95 -15.36 -22.66
C ILE A 312 -13.73 -16.56 -23.18
N SER A 313 -14.92 -16.30 -23.74
CA SER A 313 -15.77 -17.34 -24.28
C SER A 313 -15.10 -18.02 -25.47
N GLN A 314 -14.93 -19.35 -25.39
CA GLN A 314 -14.34 -20.15 -26.47
C GLN A 314 -15.15 -20.11 -27.76
N SER A 315 -16.43 -19.70 -27.69
CA SER A 315 -17.27 -19.48 -28.88
C SER A 315 -16.79 -18.34 -29.79
N ILE A 316 -15.95 -17.41 -29.27
CA ILE A 316 -15.33 -16.34 -30.06
C ILE A 316 -14.25 -16.90 -30.99
N GLY A 317 -13.69 -18.08 -30.66
CA GLY A 317 -12.58 -18.69 -31.37
C GLY A 317 -11.22 -18.07 -31.04
N ARG A 318 -10.26 -18.20 -31.97
CA ARG A 318 -8.90 -17.70 -31.77
C ARG A 318 -8.86 -16.17 -31.76
N ILE A 319 -8.07 -15.63 -30.85
CA ILE A 319 -7.89 -14.19 -30.64
C ILE A 319 -6.64 -13.72 -31.36
N GLN A 320 -6.76 -12.64 -32.14
CA GLN A 320 -5.65 -11.98 -32.84
C GLN A 320 -4.98 -10.91 -31.96
N ALA A 321 -5.77 -10.17 -31.17
CA ALA A 321 -5.25 -9.12 -30.31
C ALA A 321 -6.14 -8.89 -29.07
N ILE A 322 -5.53 -8.38 -27.99
CA ILE A 322 -6.22 -7.83 -26.83
C ILE A 322 -5.86 -6.35 -26.74
N ARG A 323 -6.84 -5.49 -26.45
CA ARG A 323 -6.67 -4.04 -26.31
C ARG A 323 -7.29 -3.55 -25.01
N LEU A 324 -6.55 -2.77 -24.26
CA LEU A 324 -7.07 -1.92 -23.19
C LEU A 324 -7.45 -0.58 -23.82
N SER A 325 -8.71 -0.15 -23.70
CA SER A 325 -9.20 1.10 -24.30
C SER A 325 -9.69 2.06 -23.23
N VAL A 326 -9.11 3.26 -23.19
CA VAL A 326 -9.42 4.32 -22.23
C VAL A 326 -10.66 5.07 -22.69
N THR A 327 -11.71 5.08 -21.86
CA THR A 327 -13.01 5.66 -22.23
C THR A 327 -13.22 7.09 -21.77
N SER A 328 -12.41 7.57 -20.82
CA SER A 328 -12.42 8.96 -20.34
C SER A 328 -11.03 9.40 -19.91
N ASP A 329 -10.81 10.71 -19.86
CA ASP A 329 -9.59 11.29 -19.31
C ASP A 329 -9.36 10.87 -17.86
N SER A 330 -8.09 10.65 -17.50
CA SER A 330 -7.64 10.36 -16.15
C SER A 330 -6.88 11.55 -15.57
N PRO A 331 -7.13 11.95 -14.30
CA PRO A 331 -6.36 13.01 -13.65
C PRO A 331 -4.99 12.52 -13.15
N VAL A 332 -4.71 11.22 -13.23
CA VAL A 332 -3.50 10.58 -12.72
C VAL A 332 -2.80 9.77 -13.80
N TRP A 333 -1.51 9.55 -13.60
CA TRP A 333 -0.67 8.72 -14.46
C TRP A 333 -1.12 7.25 -14.40
N ALA A 334 -0.65 6.43 -15.33
CA ALA A 334 -1.07 5.04 -15.43
C ALA A 334 0.11 4.08 -15.34
N ILE A 335 0.02 3.14 -14.39
CA ILE A 335 0.93 2.00 -14.27
C ILE A 335 0.20 0.72 -14.66
N LEU A 336 0.87 -0.18 -15.39
CA LEU A 336 0.47 -1.57 -15.55
C LEU A 336 1.58 -2.45 -14.98
N SER A 337 1.27 -3.22 -13.94
CA SER A 337 2.22 -3.98 -13.12
C SER A 337 2.19 -5.49 -13.37
N GLU A 338 1.14 -5.99 -14.04
CA GLU A 338 0.96 -7.40 -14.42
C GLU A 338 0.05 -7.48 -15.66
N VAL A 339 0.37 -8.40 -16.59
CA VAL A 339 -0.36 -8.66 -17.83
C VAL A 339 -0.55 -10.17 -18.04
#